data_AF-A0A558R6H7-F1
#
_entry.id   AF-A0A558R6H7-F1
#
_cell.length_a   1.000
_cell.length_b   1.000
_cell.length_c   1.000
_cell.angle_alpha   90.00
_cell.angle_beta   90.00
_cell.angle_gamma   90.00
#
_symmetry.space_group_name_H-M   'P 1'
#
loop_
_entity.id
_entity.type
_entity.pdbx_description
1 polymer ?
#
loop_
_entity_poly.entity_id
_entity_poly.type
_entity_poly.pdbx_seq_one_letter_code
_entity_poly.pdbx_strand_id
1 'polypeptide(L)'
;MSFDYFRANSQTGELLEAWWSQRTRPTAAQVFSHIALYALNPIDGVDRSGWGRLDAVDGVRLVEHLSEAHRIAAEIALDPDAPYRDTHCWCFTPASFEAILYDLRVLGIVSLSIDTLTVPGGHEFFVRLVNDGGRSPLPDADEVRAERTRRQLAIVAYERN
;
A
#
# COMPACT_ATOMS: atom_id res chain seq x y z
N MET A 1 -8.81 -2.72 8.86
CA MET A 1 -8.22 -3.68 7.89
C MET A 1 -9.19 -3.90 6.74
N SER A 2 -8.69 -4.18 5.53
CA SER A 2 -9.51 -4.28 4.32
C SER A 2 -9.30 -5.60 3.59
N PHE A 3 -9.92 -5.73 2.42
CA PHE A 3 -9.72 -6.80 1.46
C PHE A 3 -8.26 -7.02 1.04
N ASP A 4 -7.34 -6.09 1.33
CA ASP A 4 -5.90 -6.27 1.15
C ASP A 4 -5.19 -6.93 2.34
N TYR A 5 -5.94 -7.48 3.31
CA TYR A 5 -5.40 -7.98 4.58
C TYR A 5 -4.16 -8.89 4.46
N PHE A 6 -4.11 -9.76 3.44
CA PHE A 6 -2.99 -10.68 3.22
C PHE A 6 -1.88 -10.12 2.31
N ARG A 7 -2.04 -8.91 1.77
CA ARG A 7 -1.05 -8.29 0.89
C ARG A 7 0.03 -7.63 1.73
N ALA A 8 1.27 -7.76 1.27
CA ALA A 8 2.38 -7.02 1.84
C ALA A 8 2.16 -5.51 1.64
N ASN A 9 2.65 -4.72 2.59
CA ASN A 9 2.76 -3.28 2.43
C ASN A 9 3.61 -2.95 1.21
N SER A 10 3.16 -1.96 0.43
CA SER A 10 3.94 -1.43 -0.67
C SER A 10 5.26 -0.83 -0.18
N GLN A 11 6.25 -0.81 -1.06
CA GLN A 11 7.60 -0.32 -0.74
C GLN A 11 7.98 0.86 -1.64
N THR A 12 8.91 1.70 -1.15
CA THR A 12 9.44 2.84 -1.91
C THR A 12 9.91 2.43 -3.31
N GLY A 13 10.60 1.30 -3.43
CA GLY A 13 11.11 0.80 -4.71
C GLY A 13 10.02 0.56 -5.77
N GLU A 14 8.84 0.10 -5.38
CA GLU A 14 7.74 -0.16 -6.31
C GLU A 14 7.15 1.14 -6.86
N LEU A 15 7.07 2.18 -6.03
CA LEU A 15 6.65 3.52 -6.45
C LEU A 15 7.69 4.16 -7.37
N LEU A 16 8.99 3.99 -7.07
CA LEU A 16 10.07 4.46 -7.94
C LEU A 16 10.01 3.79 -9.31
N GLU A 17 9.81 2.47 -9.35
CA GLU A 17 9.66 1.73 -10.61
C GLU A 17 8.45 2.24 -11.41
N ALA A 18 7.30 2.44 -10.76
CA ALA A 18 6.11 2.99 -11.41
C ALA A 18 6.36 4.40 -11.96
N TRP A 19 7.09 5.24 -11.23
CA TRP A 19 7.45 6.57 -11.68
C TRP A 19 8.43 6.54 -12.86
N TRP A 20 9.52 5.78 -12.78
CA TRP A 20 10.49 5.68 -13.89
C TRP A 20 9.87 5.10 -15.15
N SER A 21 8.97 4.13 -15.02
CA SER A 21 8.24 3.54 -16.15
C SER A 21 7.05 4.39 -16.63
N GLN A 22 6.80 5.55 -16.02
CA GLN A 22 5.67 6.44 -16.33
C GLN A 22 4.35 5.65 -16.40
N ARG A 23 4.18 4.74 -15.44
CA ARG A 23 3.11 3.74 -15.46
C ARG A 23 1.75 4.40 -15.32
N THR A 24 0.87 4.14 -16.29
CA THR A 24 -0.52 4.67 -16.32
C THR A 24 -1.58 3.60 -16.03
N ARG A 25 -1.18 2.33 -15.90
CA ARG A 25 -2.07 1.19 -15.64
C ARG A 25 -1.43 0.16 -14.71
N PRO A 26 -2.23 -0.63 -13.98
CA PRO A 26 -1.71 -1.70 -13.14
C PRO A 26 -0.85 -2.69 -13.95
N THR A 27 0.20 -3.23 -13.34
CA THR A 27 0.92 -4.35 -13.93
C THR A 27 0.14 -5.65 -13.76
N ALA A 28 0.45 -6.66 -14.59
CA ALA A 28 -0.08 -8.01 -14.42
C ALA A 28 0.18 -8.57 -13.01
N ALA A 29 1.34 -8.28 -12.42
CA ALA A 29 1.65 -8.70 -11.05
C ALA A 29 0.76 -8.02 -10.00
N GLN A 30 0.46 -6.73 -10.17
CA GLN A 30 -0.45 -6.00 -9.28
C GLN A 30 -1.88 -6.55 -9.39
N VAL A 31 -2.36 -6.82 -10.60
CA VAL A 31 -3.68 -7.42 -10.84
C VAL A 31 -3.77 -8.82 -10.23
N PHE A 32 -2.77 -9.66 -10.48
CA PHE A 32 -2.70 -10.99 -9.89
C PHE A 32 -2.80 -10.92 -8.36
N SER A 33 -1.98 -10.07 -7.74
CA SER A 33 -1.89 -9.98 -6.28
C SER A 33 -3.17 -9.43 -5.66
N HIS A 34 -3.82 -8.47 -6.31
CA HIS A 34 -5.10 -7.92 -5.87
C HIS A 34 -6.20 -8.99 -5.85
N ILE A 35 -6.29 -9.81 -6.92
CA ILE A 35 -7.31 -10.86 -7.02
C ILE A 35 -6.97 -12.03 -6.10
N ALA A 36 -5.76 -12.59 -6.22
CA ALA A 36 -5.35 -13.79 -5.51
C ALA A 36 -5.35 -13.64 -3.98
N LEU A 37 -5.17 -12.42 -3.47
CA LEU A 37 -5.12 -12.12 -2.04
C LEU A 37 -6.35 -11.35 -1.54
N TYR A 38 -7.41 -11.25 -2.35
CA TYR A 38 -8.64 -10.58 -1.94
C TYR A 38 -9.28 -11.31 -0.76
N ALA A 39 -9.43 -10.60 0.35
CA ALA A 39 -9.92 -11.16 1.61
C ALA A 39 -11.32 -10.64 1.96
N LEU A 40 -12.14 -11.52 2.56
CA LEU A 40 -13.36 -11.13 3.25
C LEU A 40 -13.31 -11.58 4.71
N ASN A 41 -13.85 -10.75 5.60
CA ASN A 41 -14.04 -11.07 7.00
C ASN A 41 -15.54 -11.26 7.31
N PRO A 42 -15.98 -12.46 7.72
CA PRO A 42 -17.36 -12.68 8.15
C PRO A 42 -17.58 -12.12 9.55
N ILE A 43 -18.32 -11.00 9.64
CA ILE A 43 -18.69 -10.36 10.90
C ILE A 43 -20.22 -10.44 11.05
N ASP A 44 -20.68 -11.05 12.14
CA ASP A 44 -22.10 -11.31 12.40
C ASP A 44 -22.79 -12.08 11.25
N GLY A 45 -22.06 -13.00 10.62
CA GLY A 45 -22.54 -13.80 9.49
C GLY A 45 -22.58 -13.06 8.15
N VAL A 46 -22.07 -11.82 8.08
CA VAL A 46 -22.00 -11.02 6.86
C VAL A 46 -20.55 -10.83 6.44
N ASP A 47 -20.24 -11.18 5.20
CA ASP A 47 -18.92 -10.92 4.63
C ASP A 47 -18.69 -9.42 4.42
N ARG A 48 -17.57 -8.93 4.97
CA ARG A 48 -17.13 -7.55 4.81
C ARG A 48 -15.76 -7.48 4.15
N SER A 49 -15.62 -6.55 3.21
CA SER A 49 -14.35 -6.19 2.58
C SER A 49 -13.58 -5.12 3.36
N GLY A 50 -14.16 -4.61 4.45
CA GLY A 50 -13.53 -3.65 5.36
C GLY A 50 -14.04 -3.82 6.78
N TRP A 51 -13.13 -3.82 7.74
CA TRP A 51 -13.42 -4.02 9.17
C TRP A 51 -12.48 -3.21 10.05
N GLY A 52 -12.90 -2.94 11.28
CA GLY A 52 -12.11 -2.24 12.29
C GLY A 52 -11.01 -3.12 12.87
N ARG A 53 -10.06 -2.50 13.58
CA ARG A 53 -8.96 -3.22 14.24
C ARG A 53 -9.43 -4.08 15.43
N LEU A 54 -10.58 -3.72 16.02
CA LEU A 54 -11.15 -4.43 17.16
C LEU A 54 -12.12 -5.54 16.74
N ASP A 55 -12.41 -5.66 15.45
CA ASP A 55 -13.28 -6.72 14.96
C ASP A 55 -12.54 -8.07 14.99
N ALA A 56 -13.27 -9.16 15.25
CA ALA A 56 -12.71 -10.51 15.22
C ALA A 56 -12.19 -10.86 13.83
N VAL A 57 -11.06 -11.56 13.75
CA VAL A 57 -10.39 -11.94 12.49
C VAL A 57 -10.30 -13.44 12.27
N ASP A 58 -10.94 -14.25 13.13
CA ASP A 58 -10.82 -15.71 13.11
C ASP A 58 -11.39 -16.36 11.84
N GLY A 59 -12.26 -15.64 11.12
CA GLY A 59 -12.90 -16.10 9.89
C GLY A 59 -12.37 -15.48 8.60
N VAL A 60 -11.33 -14.62 8.67
CA VAL A 60 -10.80 -13.94 7.48
C VAL A 60 -10.30 -14.98 6.48
N ARG A 61 -10.75 -14.88 5.23
CA ARG A 61 -10.44 -15.86 4.19
C ARG A 61 -10.27 -15.22 2.82
N LEU A 62 -9.51 -15.91 1.97
CA LEU A 62 -9.46 -15.64 0.54
C LEU A 62 -10.75 -16.10 -0.13
N VAL A 63 -11.20 -15.35 -1.14
CA VAL A 63 -12.45 -15.66 -1.86
C VAL A 63 -12.25 -16.01 -3.32
N GLU A 64 -11.06 -15.77 -3.87
CA GLU A 64 -10.76 -15.95 -5.28
C GLU A 64 -10.04 -17.26 -5.59
N HIS A 65 -10.24 -17.75 -6.82
CA HIS A 65 -9.51 -18.89 -7.34
C HIS A 65 -8.18 -18.46 -7.94
N LEU A 66 -7.08 -19.03 -7.46
CA LEU A 66 -5.72 -18.72 -7.92
C LEU A 66 -5.55 -18.86 -9.44
N SER A 67 -6.22 -19.84 -10.04
CA SER A 67 -6.22 -20.06 -11.50
C SER A 67 -6.84 -18.90 -12.28
N GLU A 68 -7.89 -18.29 -11.73
CA GLU A 68 -8.57 -17.15 -12.35
C GLU A 68 -7.73 -15.88 -12.24
N ALA A 69 -7.13 -15.64 -11.06
CA ALA A 69 -6.17 -14.55 -10.88
C ALA A 69 -5.01 -14.64 -11.89
N HIS A 70 -4.46 -15.85 -12.10
CA HIS A 70 -3.42 -16.08 -13.10
C HIS A 70 -3.91 -15.82 -14.53
N ARG A 71 -5.09 -16.35 -14.89
CA ARG A 71 -5.67 -16.17 -16.22
C ARG A 71 -5.84 -14.69 -16.56
N ILE A 72 -6.42 -13.92 -15.65
CA ILE A 72 -6.65 -12.48 -15.81
C ILE A 72 -5.32 -11.71 -15.92
N ALA A 73 -4.35 -12.03 -15.06
CA ALA A 73 -3.04 -11.38 -15.11
C ALA A 73 -2.29 -11.69 -16.41
N ALA A 74 -2.40 -12.92 -16.91
CA ALA A 74 -1.80 -13.33 -18.17
C ALA A 74 -2.38 -12.57 -19.38
N GLU A 75 -3.69 -12.30 -19.39
CA GLU A 75 -4.30 -11.43 -20.43
C GLU A 75 -3.60 -10.07 -20.49
N ILE A 76 -3.42 -9.42 -19.34
CA ILE A 76 -2.75 -8.10 -19.26
C ILE A 76 -1.27 -8.18 -19.64
N ALA A 77 -0.60 -9.28 -19.28
CA ALA A 77 0.82 -9.44 -19.59
C ALA A 77 1.08 -9.69 -21.09
N LEU A 78 0.16 -10.37 -21.77
CA LEU A 78 0.32 -10.80 -23.15
C LEU A 78 -0.30 -9.83 -24.16
N ASP A 79 -1.26 -9.01 -23.74
CA ASP A 79 -1.94 -8.03 -24.58
C ASP A 79 -1.75 -6.60 -24.04
N PRO A 80 -0.87 -5.80 -24.66
CA PRO A 80 -0.68 -4.39 -24.32
C PRO A 80 -1.94 -3.53 -24.49
N ASP A 81 -2.91 -3.98 -25.29
CA ASP A 81 -4.18 -3.30 -25.54
C ASP A 81 -5.31 -3.87 -24.68
N ALA A 82 -5.00 -4.78 -23.74
CA ALA A 82 -5.96 -5.32 -22.79
C ALA A 82 -6.74 -4.19 -22.09
N PRO A 83 -8.07 -4.36 -21.88
CA PRO A 83 -8.88 -3.37 -21.19
C PRO A 83 -8.32 -2.99 -19.82
N TYR A 84 -8.43 -1.71 -19.46
CA TYR A 84 -8.07 -1.25 -18.12
C TYR A 84 -8.86 -2.03 -17.07
N ARG A 85 -8.16 -2.56 -16.07
CA ARG A 85 -8.76 -3.20 -14.91
C ARG A 85 -8.49 -2.35 -13.69
N ASP A 86 -9.56 -1.90 -13.04
CA ASP A 86 -9.43 -1.25 -11.74
C ASP A 86 -8.81 -2.25 -10.76
N THR A 87 -7.75 -1.81 -10.08
CA THR A 87 -6.90 -2.68 -9.26
C THR A 87 -6.32 -1.84 -8.16
N HIS A 88 -6.39 -2.34 -6.93
CA HIS A 88 -5.74 -1.67 -5.82
C HIS A 88 -4.22 -1.86 -5.90
N CYS A 89 -3.52 -0.97 -6.61
CA CYS A 89 -2.10 -1.11 -6.93
C CYS A 89 -1.17 -1.05 -5.70
N TRP A 90 -1.61 -0.36 -4.66
CA TRP A 90 -0.81 -0.04 -3.47
C TRP A 90 -1.53 -0.50 -2.21
N CYS A 91 -0.77 -1.00 -1.24
CA CYS A 91 -1.27 -1.33 0.09
C CYS A 91 -0.49 -0.53 1.12
N PHE A 92 -1.19 0.28 1.91
CA PHE A 92 -0.58 1.13 2.92
C PHE A 92 -1.19 0.92 4.29
N THR A 93 -0.33 0.94 5.29
CA THR A 93 -0.65 1.33 6.66
C THR A 93 -0.23 2.78 6.85
N PRO A 94 -0.70 3.46 7.91
CA PRO A 94 -0.16 4.77 8.28
C PRO A 94 1.37 4.79 8.33
N ALA A 95 1.97 3.81 9.01
CA ALA A 95 3.42 3.75 9.18
C ALA A 95 4.16 3.50 7.85
N SER A 96 3.64 2.64 6.96
CA SER A 96 4.29 2.39 5.67
C SER A 96 4.17 3.58 4.72
N PHE A 97 3.02 4.26 4.73
CA PHE A 97 2.85 5.51 3.97
C PHE A 97 3.85 6.58 4.43
N GLU A 98 3.98 6.79 5.75
CA GLU A 98 4.94 7.74 6.29
C GLU A 98 6.40 7.41 5.91
N ALA A 99 6.77 6.13 5.95
CA ALA A 99 8.11 5.66 5.57
C ALA A 99 8.42 5.94 4.10
N ILE A 100 7.49 5.62 3.21
CA ILE A 100 7.64 5.83 1.77
C ILE A 100 7.71 7.33 1.46
N LEU A 101 6.83 8.14 2.03
CA LEU A 101 6.83 9.58 1.80
C LEU A 101 8.12 10.22 2.31
N TYR A 102 8.64 9.77 3.45
CA TYR A 102 9.94 10.20 3.95
C TYR A 102 11.06 9.87 2.94
N ASP A 103 11.13 8.64 2.45
CA ASP A 103 12.13 8.23 1.45
C ASP A 103 12.04 9.10 0.19
N LEU A 104 10.83 9.31 -0.36
CA LEU A 104 10.63 10.12 -1.57
C LEU A 104 11.02 11.59 -1.36
N ARG A 105 10.82 12.14 -0.16
CA ARG A 105 11.28 13.50 0.18
C ARG A 105 12.80 13.57 0.28
N VAL A 106 13.44 12.62 0.96
CA VAL A 106 14.91 12.56 1.06
C VAL A 106 15.54 12.39 -0.33
N LEU A 107 14.90 11.67 -1.24
CA LEU A 107 15.36 11.54 -2.62
C LEU A 107 15.07 12.79 -3.49
N GLY A 108 14.39 13.81 -2.95
CA GLY A 108 14.04 15.03 -3.67
C GLY A 108 12.97 14.83 -4.76
N ILE A 109 12.22 13.72 -4.72
CA ILE A 109 11.22 13.37 -5.74
C ILE A 109 9.91 14.11 -5.49
N VAL A 110 9.56 14.34 -4.23
CA VAL A 110 8.33 15.07 -3.85
C VAL A 110 8.62 16.16 -2.84
N SER A 111 7.88 17.27 -2.95
CA SER A 111 7.91 18.41 -2.02
C SER A 111 6.74 18.38 -1.03
N LEU A 112 6.11 17.23 -0.85
CA LEU A 112 4.93 17.05 0.02
C LEU A 112 5.37 16.56 1.38
N SER A 113 4.91 17.18 2.47
CA SER A 113 5.08 16.72 3.85
C SER A 113 3.73 16.43 4.50
N ILE A 114 3.75 15.59 5.52
CA ILE A 114 2.56 15.26 6.31
C ILE A 114 2.36 16.38 7.31
N ASP A 115 1.22 17.05 7.19
CA ASP A 115 0.78 18.04 8.16
C ASP A 115 -0.15 17.40 9.19
N THR A 116 -1.00 16.45 8.77
CA THR A 116 -1.82 15.68 9.70
C THR A 116 -2.05 14.27 9.18
N LEU A 117 -1.99 13.29 10.08
CA LEU A 117 -2.38 11.92 9.83
C LEU A 117 -3.42 11.50 10.89
N THR A 118 -4.55 10.95 10.44
CA THR A 118 -5.63 10.50 11.34
C THR A 118 -6.04 9.06 11.01
N VAL A 119 -6.30 8.29 12.06
CA VAL A 119 -6.69 6.88 11.97
C VAL A 119 -8.01 6.71 12.75
N PRO A 120 -9.17 6.87 12.11
CA PRO A 120 -10.48 6.88 12.79
C PRO A 120 -10.95 5.49 13.29
N GLY A 121 -10.08 4.49 13.37
CA GLY A 121 -10.37 3.17 13.94
C GLY A 121 -10.95 2.14 12.97
N GLY A 122 -11.15 2.51 11.70
CA GLY A 122 -11.65 1.63 10.64
C GLY A 122 -10.55 0.95 9.82
N HIS A 123 -10.80 0.84 8.50
CA HIS A 123 -9.87 0.28 7.52
C HIS A 123 -9.19 1.32 6.63
N GLU A 124 -9.38 2.59 6.97
CA GLU A 124 -8.87 3.74 6.24
C GLU A 124 -8.10 4.66 7.18
N PHE A 125 -7.21 5.47 6.61
CA PHE A 125 -6.55 6.57 7.28
C PHE A 125 -6.55 7.78 6.36
N PHE A 126 -6.56 8.97 6.95
CA PHE A 126 -6.58 10.22 6.20
C PHE A 126 -5.28 10.97 6.45
N VAL A 127 -4.69 11.46 5.36
CA VAL A 127 -3.47 12.26 5.41
C VAL A 127 -3.74 13.62 4.77
N ARG A 128 -3.46 14.68 5.51
CA ARG A 128 -3.35 16.02 4.96
C ARG A 128 -1.90 16.27 4.60
N LEU A 129 -1.65 16.48 3.31
CA LEU A 129 -0.33 16.81 2.77
C LEU A 129 -0.24 18.31 2.51
N VAL A 130 0.91 18.89 2.77
CA VAL A 130 1.24 20.27 2.41
C VAL A 130 2.45 20.27 1.49
N ASN A 131 2.44 21.16 0.49
CA ASN A 131 3.62 21.41 -0.32
C ASN A 131 4.45 22.49 0.37
N ASP A 132 5.61 22.10 0.89
CA ASP A 132 6.52 22.99 1.61
C ASP A 132 7.68 23.50 0.73
N GLY A 133 7.59 23.31 -0.59
CA GLY A 133 8.62 23.74 -1.54
C GLY A 133 9.87 22.87 -1.55
N GLY A 134 9.91 21.78 -0.76
CA GLY A 134 10.83 20.65 -0.93
C GLY A 134 12.31 20.99 -0.80
N ARG A 135 12.66 22.09 -0.12
CA ARG A 135 14.05 22.52 0.07
C ARG A 135 14.39 22.60 1.54
N SER A 136 14.52 21.44 2.18
CA SER A 136 15.45 21.31 3.29
C SER A 136 16.77 20.73 2.76
N PRO A 137 17.93 21.11 3.31
CA PRO A 137 19.18 20.39 3.05
C PRO A 137 18.96 18.90 3.25
N LEU A 138 19.58 18.07 2.39
CA LEU A 138 19.56 16.63 2.61
C LEU A 138 20.15 16.35 3.99
N PRO A 139 19.45 15.60 4.85
CA PRO A 139 19.99 15.24 6.16
C PRO A 139 21.30 14.47 6.00
N ASP A 140 22.10 14.43 7.07
CA ASP A 140 23.30 13.61 7.08
C ASP A 140 22.95 12.12 6.85
N ALA A 141 23.86 11.36 6.22
CA ALA A 141 23.58 9.98 5.86
C ALA A 141 23.28 9.08 7.07
N ASP A 142 23.87 9.36 8.23
CA ASP A 142 23.61 8.64 9.47
C ASP A 142 22.25 9.03 10.06
N GLU A 143 21.85 10.31 9.95
CA GLU A 143 20.52 10.78 10.33
C GLU A 143 19.43 10.11 9.48
N VAL A 144 19.63 10.07 8.16
CA VAL A 144 18.73 9.36 7.24
C VAL A 144 18.63 7.89 7.62
N ARG A 145 19.75 7.22 7.91
CA ARG A 145 19.75 5.81 8.27
C ARG A 145 18.96 5.57 9.57
N ALA A 146 19.21 6.36 10.61
CA ALA A 146 18.54 6.23 11.90
C ALA A 146 17.02 6.44 11.77
N GLU A 147 16.62 7.48 11.03
CA GLU A 147 15.22 7.82 10.81
C GLU A 147 14.50 6.76 9.97
N ARG A 148 15.14 6.23 8.92
CA ARG A 148 14.61 5.09 8.16
C ARG A 148 14.46 3.86 9.04
N THR A 149 15.46 3.51 9.85
CA THR A 149 15.37 2.38 10.79
C THR A 149 14.18 2.53 11.74
N ARG A 150 13.98 3.72 12.32
CA ARG A 150 12.85 4.02 13.21
C ARG A 150 11.51 3.78 12.51
N ARG A 151 11.36 4.23 11.26
CA ARG A 151 10.12 4.06 10.48
C ARG A 151 9.88 2.60 10.07
N GLN A 152 10.94 1.86 9.73
CA GLN A 152 10.82 0.42 9.44
C GLN A 152 10.37 -0.36 10.69
N LEU A 153 10.90 -0.03 11.87
CA LEU A 153 10.44 -0.61 13.13
C LEU A 153 8.97 -0.26 13.43
N ALA A 154 8.51 0.94 13.06
CA ALA A 154 7.11 1.34 13.22
C ALA A 154 6.16 0.52 12.33
N ILE A 155 6.57 0.18 11.10
CA ILE A 155 5.80 -0.72 10.22
C ILE A 155 5.64 -2.10 10.89
N VAL A 156 6.76 -2.69 11.33
CA VAL A 156 6.74 -4.01 11.99
C VAL A 156 5.89 -3.99 13.27
N ALA A 157 5.94 -2.90 14.04
CA ALA A 157 5.12 -2.75 15.23
C ALA A 157 3.62 -2.61 14.90
N TYR A 158 3.28 -1.93 13.79
CA TYR A 158 1.89 -1.80 13.35
C TYR A 158 1.30 -3.14 12.90
N GLU A 159 2.07 -3.96 12.21
CA GLU A 159 1.63 -5.28 11.71
C GLU A 159 1.44 -6.33 12.81
N ARG A 160 2.01 -6.11 14.01
CA ARG A 160 1.90 -7.02 15.16
C ARG A 160 0.74 -6.71 16.12
N ASN A 161 0.02 -5.61 15.89
CA ASN A 161 -1.05 -5.07 16.75
C ASN A 161 -2.38 -4.92 16.00
#